data_AF-A0A952DWQ1-F1
#
_entry.id   AF-A0A952DWQ1-F1
#
_cell.length_a   1.000
_cell.length_b   1.000
_cell.length_c   1.000
_cell.angle_alpha   90.00
_cell.angle_beta   90.00
_cell.angle_gamma   90.00
#
_symmetry.space_group_name_H-M   'P 1'
#
loop_
_entity.id
_entity.type
_entity.pdbx_description
1 polymer ?
#
loop_
_entity_poly.entity_id
_entity_poly.type
_entity_poly.pdbx_seq_one_letter_code
_entity_poly.pdbx_strand_id
1 'polypeptide(L)'
;MQEIINILNNFLENIINFNYIGFLSNITSILTFETLLKLIVIYFFIVWFAIVIWVTKDIINRSNNILYQIFSILTVLVGTPLGIVVYLLIRPSKTLFEKYYEESSIEEVDEKEIDEILNKNSLKCFKCNFDINSDYKFCPNCKVNLKKECFNCKKELSGNFKYCPYCGVSEEEKNKKNKKNKKVEIDLKNEIINDITLDKS
;
A
#
# COMPACT_ATOMS: atom_id res chain seq x y z
N MET A 1 -6.30 -71.97 41.24
CA MET A 1 -4.89 -72.00 41.70
C MET A 1 -4.04 -72.85 40.77
N GLN A 2 -4.31 -74.15 40.60
CA GLN A 2 -3.50 -75.05 39.74
C GLN A 2 -3.54 -74.69 38.24
N GLU A 3 -4.68 -74.27 37.69
CA GLU A 3 -4.76 -73.83 36.28
C GLU A 3 -3.86 -72.61 35.98
N ILE A 4 -3.81 -71.64 36.91
CA ILE A 4 -2.96 -70.46 36.77
C ILE A 4 -1.49 -70.86 36.76
N ILE A 5 -1.10 -71.81 37.63
CA ILE A 5 0.27 -72.34 37.69
C ILE A 5 0.64 -73.04 36.37
N ASN A 6 -0.27 -73.82 35.80
CA ASN A 6 -0.02 -74.51 34.53
C ASN A 6 0.11 -73.54 33.35
N ILE A 7 -0.70 -72.49 33.30
CA ILE A 7 -0.59 -71.43 32.29
C ILE A 7 0.76 -70.70 32.41
N LEU A 8 1.17 -70.39 33.65
CA LEU A 8 2.44 -69.72 33.91
C LEU A 8 3.62 -70.59 33.47
N ASN A 9 3.58 -71.88 33.79
CA ASN A 9 4.63 -72.83 33.41
C ASN A 9 4.73 -73.01 31.89
N ASN A 10 3.60 -73.16 31.18
CA ASN A 10 3.59 -73.22 29.72
C ASN A 10 4.13 -71.94 29.06
N PHE A 11 3.83 -70.77 29.64
CA PHE A 11 4.34 -69.50 29.14
C PHE A 11 5.86 -69.37 29.36
N LEU A 12 6.35 -69.79 30.53
CA LEU A 12 7.77 -69.81 30.84
C LEU A 12 8.53 -70.80 29.95
N GLU A 13 8.00 -71.99 29.70
CA GLU A 13 8.60 -72.96 28.77
C GLU A 13 8.66 -72.42 27.34
N ASN A 14 7.62 -71.74 26.87
CA ASN A 14 7.61 -71.11 25.54
C ASN A 14 8.63 -69.96 25.41
N ILE A 15 8.82 -69.17 26.46
CA ILE A 15 9.85 -68.11 26.48
C ILE A 15 11.25 -68.74 26.46
N ILE A 16 11.50 -69.74 27.31
CA ILE A 16 12.83 -70.38 27.41
C ILE A 16 13.17 -71.14 26.12
N ASN A 17 12.18 -71.78 25.49
CA ASN A 17 12.35 -72.50 24.22
C ASN A 17 12.34 -71.59 22.99
N PHE A 18 12.13 -70.27 23.15
CA PHE A 18 12.24 -69.34 22.05
C PHE A 18 13.69 -69.34 21.55
N ASN A 19 13.89 -69.56 20.25
CA ASN A 19 15.23 -69.66 19.66
C ASN A 19 15.88 -68.28 19.51
N TYR A 20 16.29 -67.69 20.64
CA TYR A 20 16.97 -66.40 20.70
C TYR A 20 18.24 -66.39 19.86
N ILE A 21 18.97 -67.50 19.79
CA ILE A 21 20.19 -67.64 19.01
C ILE A 21 19.87 -67.55 17.51
N GLY A 22 18.82 -68.24 17.06
CA GLY A 22 18.32 -68.16 15.69
C GLY A 22 17.85 -66.75 15.33
N PHE A 23 17.07 -66.11 16.21
CA PHE A 23 16.63 -64.73 16.02
C PHE A 23 17.81 -63.75 15.93
N LEU A 24 18.76 -63.81 16.87
CA LEU A 24 19.95 -62.95 16.87
C LEU A 24 20.81 -63.20 15.62
N SER A 25 20.98 -64.45 15.18
CA SER A 25 21.73 -64.76 13.97
C SER A 25 21.10 -64.18 12.70
N ASN A 26 19.76 -64.20 12.60
CA ASN A 26 19.01 -63.57 11.52
C ASN A 26 19.12 -62.04 11.54
N ILE A 27 19.12 -61.44 12.72
CA ILE A 27 19.34 -59.99 12.86
C ILE A 27 20.76 -59.62 12.44
N THR A 28 21.77 -60.38 12.85
CA THR A 28 23.17 -60.12 12.46
C THR A 28 23.44 -60.31 10.97
N SER A 29 22.74 -61.24 10.31
CA SER A 29 22.85 -61.43 8.86
C SER A 29 22.14 -60.33 8.07
N ILE A 30 21.02 -59.80 8.59
CA ILE A 30 20.35 -58.62 8.04
C ILE A 30 21.19 -57.35 8.22
N LEU A 31 21.88 -57.21 9.36
CA LEU A 31 22.62 -56.01 9.76
C LEU A 31 24.12 -56.12 9.41
N THR A 32 24.42 -56.63 8.23
CA THR A 32 25.78 -56.62 7.70
C THR A 32 26.17 -55.20 7.28
N PHE A 33 27.48 -54.92 7.24
CA PHE A 33 27.97 -53.60 6.83
C PHE A 33 27.50 -53.19 5.43
N GLU A 34 27.34 -54.17 4.52
CA GLU A 34 26.87 -53.93 3.16
C GLU A 34 25.42 -53.47 3.08
N THR A 35 24.52 -54.05 3.87
CA THR A 35 23.10 -53.64 3.90
C THR A 35 22.96 -52.26 4.51
N LEU A 36 23.74 -51.97 5.56
CA LEU A 36 23.78 -50.66 6.20
C LEU A 36 24.26 -49.56 5.23
N LEU A 37 25.30 -49.82 4.44
CA LEU A 37 25.78 -48.88 3.42
C LEU A 37 24.72 -48.62 2.35
N LYS A 38 24.02 -49.67 1.86
CA LYS A 38 22.92 -49.52 0.90
C LYS A 38 21.78 -48.65 1.45
N LEU A 39 21.39 -48.84 2.71
CA LEU A 39 20.36 -48.02 3.36
C LEU A 39 20.78 -46.56 3.49
N ILE A 40 22.04 -46.28 3.83
CA ILE A 40 22.58 -44.92 3.90
C ILE A 40 22.53 -44.24 2.53
N VAL A 41 22.93 -44.94 1.47
CA VAL A 41 22.90 -44.40 0.10
C VAL A 41 21.46 -44.10 -0.32
N ILE A 42 20.51 -45.02 -0.08
CA ILE A 42 19.10 -44.80 -0.39
C ILE A 42 18.56 -43.59 0.38
N TYR A 43 18.85 -43.49 1.69
CA TYR A 43 18.46 -42.37 2.52
C TYR A 43 19.03 -41.04 2.00
N PHE A 44 20.32 -41.02 1.64
CA PHE A 44 20.96 -39.85 1.06
C PHE A 44 20.24 -39.37 -0.21
N PHE A 45 19.88 -40.28 -1.13
CA PHE A 45 19.12 -39.91 -2.33
C PHE A 45 17.74 -39.37 -2.01
N ILE A 46 17.02 -39.95 -1.04
CA ILE A 46 15.70 -39.44 -0.62
C ILE A 46 15.81 -38.00 -0.11
N VAL A 47 16.76 -37.74 0.78
CA VAL A 47 17.01 -36.39 1.32
C VAL A 47 17.46 -35.43 0.23
N TRP A 48 18.35 -35.88 -0.66
CA TRP A 48 18.82 -35.10 -1.80
C TRP A 48 17.67 -34.67 -2.73
N PHE A 49 16.79 -35.60 -3.12
CA PHE A 49 15.62 -35.26 -3.92
C PHE A 49 14.67 -34.29 -3.20
N ALA A 50 14.44 -34.49 -1.89
CA ALA A 50 13.62 -33.59 -1.09
C ALA A 50 14.19 -32.16 -1.09
N ILE A 51 15.52 -32.03 -1.00
CA ILE A 51 16.22 -30.74 -1.08
C ILE A 51 16.07 -30.12 -2.48
N VAL A 52 16.26 -30.89 -3.55
CA VAL A 52 16.10 -30.37 -4.93
C VAL A 52 14.68 -29.84 -5.16
N ILE A 53 13.66 -30.58 -4.71
CA ILE A 53 12.25 -30.14 -4.79
C ILE A 53 12.03 -28.88 -3.96
N TRP A 54 12.56 -28.85 -2.73
CA TRP A 54 12.46 -27.68 -1.85
C TRP A 54 13.09 -26.43 -2.49
N VAL A 55 14.33 -26.55 -3.02
CA VAL A 55 15.03 -25.46 -3.72
C VAL A 55 14.27 -24.99 -4.94
N THR A 56 13.74 -25.91 -5.74
CA THR A 56 12.95 -25.58 -6.93
C THR A 56 11.73 -24.72 -6.57
N LYS A 57 10.97 -25.13 -5.55
CA LYS A 57 9.83 -24.34 -5.06
C LYS A 57 10.25 -23.02 -4.42
N ASP A 58 11.36 -23.01 -3.70
CA ASP A 58 11.92 -21.84 -3.01
C ASP A 58 12.36 -20.75 -4.00
N ILE A 59 13.02 -21.12 -5.12
CA ILE A 59 13.50 -20.15 -6.11
C ILE A 59 12.40 -19.65 -7.05
N ILE A 60 11.45 -20.49 -7.43
CA ILE A 60 10.29 -20.09 -8.25
C ILE A 60 9.47 -19.01 -7.54
N ASN A 61 9.31 -19.13 -6.22
CA ASN A 61 8.57 -18.14 -5.43
C ASN A 61 9.34 -16.81 -5.22
N ARG A 62 10.64 -16.76 -5.53
CA ARG A 62 11.48 -15.57 -5.31
C ARG A 62 11.96 -14.87 -6.55
N SER A 63 12.04 -15.55 -7.68
CA SER A 63 12.59 -14.98 -8.90
C SER A 63 11.78 -15.43 -10.11
N ASN A 64 11.43 -14.48 -10.99
CA ASN A 64 10.85 -14.77 -12.30
C ASN A 64 11.91 -15.08 -13.37
N ASN A 65 13.19 -14.83 -13.07
CA ASN A 65 14.27 -15.03 -14.03
C ASN A 65 14.62 -16.52 -14.14
N ILE A 66 14.21 -17.14 -15.25
CA ILE A 66 14.39 -18.58 -15.50
C ILE A 66 15.86 -19.02 -15.43
N LEU A 67 16.80 -18.17 -15.87
CA LEU A 67 18.24 -18.47 -15.82
C LEU A 67 18.75 -18.65 -14.40
N TYR A 68 18.34 -17.77 -13.47
CA TYR A 68 18.72 -17.87 -12.07
C TYR A 68 18.08 -19.09 -11.39
N GLN A 69 16.84 -19.43 -11.77
CA GLN A 69 16.18 -20.64 -11.30
C GLN A 69 16.96 -21.90 -11.71
N ILE A 70 17.31 -22.02 -13.00
CA ILE A 70 18.06 -23.15 -13.54
C ILE A 70 19.45 -23.25 -12.88
N PHE A 71 20.16 -22.13 -12.77
CA PHE A 71 21.50 -22.11 -12.16
C PHE A 71 21.49 -22.55 -10.69
N SER A 72 20.46 -22.13 -9.94
CA SER A 72 20.28 -22.51 -8.54
C SER A 72 20.01 -24.01 -8.39
N ILE A 73 19.11 -24.55 -9.22
CA ILE A 73 18.79 -25.98 -9.23
C ILE A 73 20.03 -26.80 -9.62
N LEU A 74 20.76 -26.37 -10.67
CA LEU A 74 21.96 -27.05 -11.16
C LEU A 74 23.08 -27.08 -10.11
N THR A 75 23.28 -25.98 -9.39
CA THR A 75 24.28 -25.88 -8.32
C THR A 75 24.02 -26.90 -7.21
N VAL A 76 22.75 -27.11 -6.84
CA VAL A 76 22.37 -28.09 -5.80
C VAL A 76 22.41 -29.51 -6.35
N LEU A 77 21.97 -29.71 -7.60
CA LEU A 77 21.99 -31.01 -8.28
C LEU A 77 23.42 -31.56 -8.41
N VAL A 78 24.38 -30.73 -8.80
CA VAL A 78 25.80 -31.13 -9.00
C VAL A 78 26.64 -30.99 -7.72
N GLY A 79 26.34 -30.00 -6.87
CA GLY A 79 27.21 -29.60 -5.75
C GLY A 79 26.85 -30.17 -4.38
N THR A 80 25.83 -31.02 -4.24
CA THR A 80 25.43 -31.57 -2.91
C THR A 80 26.61 -32.31 -2.25
N PRO A 81 26.90 -32.08 -0.95
CA PRO A 81 26.15 -31.30 0.05
C PRO A 81 26.48 -29.80 0.09
N LEU A 82 27.63 -29.38 -0.43
CA LEU A 82 28.10 -27.97 -0.40
C LEU A 82 27.18 -27.02 -1.20
N GLY A 83 26.51 -27.53 -2.22
CA GLY A 83 25.63 -26.76 -3.11
C GLY A 83 24.48 -26.08 -2.38
N ILE A 84 24.02 -26.62 -1.26
CA ILE A 84 23.00 -25.99 -0.40
C ILE A 84 23.55 -24.75 0.29
N VAL A 85 24.78 -24.82 0.80
CA VAL A 85 25.42 -23.68 1.47
C VAL A 85 25.62 -22.54 0.48
N VAL A 86 26.13 -22.87 -0.72
CA VAL A 86 26.28 -21.90 -1.80
C VAL A 86 24.93 -21.34 -2.24
N TYR A 87 23.89 -22.18 -2.35
CA TYR A 87 22.53 -21.75 -2.65
C TYR A 87 22.02 -20.75 -1.61
N LEU A 88 22.18 -21.03 -0.32
CA LEU A 88 21.74 -20.15 0.76
C LEU A 88 22.46 -18.79 0.75
N LEU A 89 23.69 -18.71 0.25
CA LEU A 89 24.42 -17.45 0.08
C LEU A 89 23.93 -16.63 -1.11
N ILE A 90 23.61 -17.29 -2.23
CA ILE A 90 23.09 -16.64 -3.45
C ILE A 90 21.60 -16.31 -3.34
N ARG A 91 20.90 -16.96 -2.40
CA ARG A 91 19.46 -16.89 -2.23
C ARG A 91 18.98 -15.43 -2.09
N PRO A 92 18.10 -14.94 -2.99
CA PRO A 92 17.56 -13.59 -2.89
C PRO A 92 16.73 -13.40 -1.61
N SER A 93 16.86 -12.22 -1.00
CA SER A 93 16.26 -11.91 0.31
C SER A 93 14.75 -11.63 0.22
N LYS A 94 14.29 -10.99 -0.86
CA LYS A 94 12.88 -10.61 -1.06
C LYS A 94 12.14 -11.65 -1.91
N THR A 95 10.87 -11.87 -1.59
CA THR A 95 9.96 -12.70 -2.41
C THR A 95 9.34 -11.87 -3.52
N LEU A 96 8.86 -12.52 -4.59
CA LEU A 96 8.18 -11.82 -5.69
C LEU A 96 6.93 -11.08 -5.22
N PHE A 97 6.23 -11.69 -4.26
CA PHE A 97 5.07 -11.10 -3.60
C PHE A 97 5.49 -9.78 -2.95
N GLU A 98 6.50 -9.78 -2.09
CA GLU A 98 6.95 -8.57 -1.41
C GLU A 98 7.35 -7.45 -2.37
N LYS A 99 8.04 -7.78 -3.47
CA LYS A 99 8.34 -6.81 -4.53
C LYS A 99 7.06 -6.21 -5.15
N TYR A 100 6.08 -7.05 -5.45
CA TYR A 100 4.80 -6.62 -6.02
C TYR A 100 4.05 -5.67 -5.08
N TYR A 101 3.98 -5.96 -3.78
CA TYR A 101 3.32 -5.08 -2.81
C TYR A 101 4.02 -3.74 -2.67
N GLU A 102 5.35 -3.75 -2.61
CA GLU A 102 6.16 -2.54 -2.51
C GLU A 102 5.93 -1.64 -3.74
N GLU A 103 5.97 -2.20 -4.94
CA GLU A 103 5.73 -1.48 -6.20
C GLU A 103 4.30 -0.91 -6.27
N SER A 104 3.28 -1.73 -5.95
CA SER A 104 1.89 -1.26 -5.91
C SER A 104 1.64 -0.15 -4.88
N SER A 105 2.30 -0.21 -3.72
CA SER A 105 2.16 0.82 -2.69
C SER A 105 2.76 2.17 -3.10
N ILE A 106 3.80 2.15 -3.93
CA ILE A 106 4.43 3.36 -4.47
C ILE A 106 3.51 3.99 -5.51
N GLU A 107 2.95 3.18 -6.43
CA GLU A 107 2.00 3.66 -7.44
C GLU A 107 0.78 4.36 -6.81
N GLU A 108 0.22 3.80 -5.74
CA GLU A 108 -0.90 4.42 -5.01
C GLU A 108 -0.54 5.76 -4.35
N VAL A 109 0.71 5.93 -3.91
CA VAL A 109 1.16 7.18 -3.28
C VAL A 109 1.37 8.25 -4.34
N ASP A 110 2.01 7.91 -5.45
CA ASP A 110 2.27 8.83 -6.55
C ASP A 110 0.96 9.39 -7.13
N GLU A 111 -0.06 8.54 -7.34
CA GLU A 111 -1.35 8.98 -7.90
C GLU A 111 -2.08 9.95 -6.96
N LYS A 112 -2.08 9.67 -5.65
CA LYS A 112 -2.69 10.55 -4.63
C LYS A 112 -1.96 11.88 -4.51
N GLU A 113 -0.62 11.87 -4.54
CA GLU A 113 0.19 13.08 -4.43
C GLU A 113 0.04 13.97 -5.68
N ILE A 114 -0.03 13.37 -6.87
CA ILE A 114 -0.30 14.08 -8.13
C ILE A 114 -1.70 14.70 -8.12
N ASP A 115 -2.72 13.97 -7.69
CA ASP A 115 -4.09 14.49 -7.59
C ASP A 115 -4.22 15.64 -6.59
N GLU A 116 -3.52 15.58 -5.46
CA GLU A 116 -3.47 16.70 -4.50
C GLU A 116 -2.80 17.94 -5.13
N ILE A 117 -1.68 17.77 -5.84
CA ILE A 117 -0.97 18.87 -6.50
C ILE A 117 -1.84 19.52 -7.60
N LEU A 118 -2.53 18.71 -8.41
CA LEU A 118 -3.39 19.20 -9.48
C LEU A 118 -4.63 19.93 -8.93
N ASN A 119 -5.31 19.35 -7.93
CA ASN A 119 -6.54 19.91 -7.38
C ASN A 119 -6.30 21.17 -6.53
N LYS A 120 -5.10 21.36 -5.96
CA LYS A 120 -4.79 22.54 -5.13
C LYS A 120 -4.73 23.84 -5.95
N ASN A 121 -4.54 23.77 -7.27
CA ASN A 121 -4.36 24.92 -8.14
C ASN A 121 -5.51 25.17 -9.14
N SER A 122 -6.42 24.22 -9.36
CA SER A 122 -7.58 24.40 -10.25
C SER A 122 -8.76 25.01 -9.50
N LEU A 123 -8.91 26.32 -9.56
CA LEU A 123 -10.16 26.97 -9.13
C LEU A 123 -11.20 26.81 -10.24
N LYS A 124 -12.48 26.71 -9.89
CA LYS A 124 -13.57 26.67 -10.88
C LYS A 124 -14.36 27.98 -10.90
N CYS A 125 -14.75 28.41 -12.09
CA CYS A 125 -15.58 29.59 -12.25
C CYS A 125 -16.97 29.38 -11.65
N PHE A 126 -17.39 30.22 -10.70
CA PHE A 126 -18.70 30.12 -10.03
C PHE A 126 -19.91 30.33 -10.95
N LYS A 127 -19.72 30.84 -12.17
CA LYS A 127 -20.79 31.09 -13.14
C LYS A 127 -20.95 29.97 -14.17
N CYS A 128 -19.84 29.44 -14.70
CA CYS A 128 -19.87 28.48 -15.83
C CYS A 128 -19.07 27.20 -15.57
N ASN A 129 -18.54 27.03 -14.36
CA ASN A 129 -17.78 25.86 -13.90
C ASN A 129 -16.53 25.51 -14.74
N PHE A 130 -16.01 26.48 -15.50
CA PHE A 130 -14.79 26.34 -16.29
C PHE A 130 -13.57 26.40 -15.36
N ASP A 131 -12.56 25.56 -15.63
CA ASP A 131 -11.31 25.54 -14.87
C ASP A 131 -10.51 26.83 -15.11
N ILE A 132 -10.16 27.49 -14.03
CA ILE A 132 -9.51 28.80 -14.01
C ILE A 132 -8.28 28.74 -13.11
N ASN A 133 -7.22 29.41 -13.54
CA ASN A 133 -6.05 29.61 -12.71
C ASN A 133 -6.33 30.70 -11.66
N SER A 134 -5.67 30.63 -10.51
CA SER A 134 -5.81 31.57 -9.39
C SER A 134 -5.44 33.02 -9.72
N ASP A 135 -4.64 33.22 -10.77
CA ASP A 135 -4.19 34.54 -11.21
C ASP A 135 -5.20 35.29 -12.09
N TYR A 136 -6.21 34.60 -12.64
CA TYR A 136 -7.14 35.21 -13.59
C TYR A 136 -8.09 36.22 -12.93
N LYS A 137 -8.16 37.43 -13.49
CA LYS A 137 -9.14 38.46 -13.08
C LYS A 137 -10.51 38.24 -13.70
N PHE A 138 -10.57 37.70 -14.92
CA PHE A 138 -11.80 37.41 -15.66
C PHE A 138 -11.79 35.97 -16.18
N CYS A 139 -12.95 35.33 -16.20
CA CYS A 139 -13.08 34.00 -16.76
C CYS A 139 -12.93 34.04 -18.31
N PRO A 140 -12.05 33.23 -18.92
CA PRO A 140 -11.87 33.21 -20.37
C PRO A 140 -13.10 32.71 -21.14
N ASN A 141 -13.94 31.85 -20.52
CA ASN A 141 -15.12 31.29 -21.16
C ASN A 141 -16.35 32.23 -21.09
N CYS A 142 -16.72 32.70 -19.90
CA CYS A 142 -17.95 33.48 -19.70
C CYS A 142 -17.76 34.97 -19.40
N LYS A 143 -16.50 35.44 -19.35
CA LYS A 143 -16.10 36.83 -19.07
C LYS A 143 -16.57 37.40 -17.72
N VAL A 144 -17.02 36.55 -16.79
CA VAL A 144 -17.37 37.00 -15.44
C VAL A 144 -16.12 37.47 -14.70
N ASN A 145 -16.25 38.52 -13.89
CA ASN A 145 -15.17 38.95 -13.02
C ASN A 145 -15.02 37.96 -11.84
N LEU A 146 -13.82 37.42 -11.69
CA LEU A 146 -13.47 36.41 -10.69
C LEU A 146 -12.93 37.03 -9.40
N LYS A 147 -12.47 38.28 -9.43
CA LYS A 147 -11.89 38.99 -8.27
C LYS A 147 -12.59 40.34 -8.08
N LYS A 148 -13.09 40.60 -6.86
CA LYS A 148 -13.73 41.87 -6.48
C LYS A 148 -13.00 42.50 -5.30
N GLU A 149 -12.95 43.82 -5.26
CA GLU A 149 -12.41 44.54 -4.11
C GLU A 149 -13.50 44.83 -3.08
N CYS A 150 -13.16 44.69 -1.80
CA CYS A 150 -14.08 45.06 -0.72
C CYS A 150 -14.22 46.59 -0.63
N PHE A 151 -15.45 47.11 -0.61
CA PHE A 151 -15.69 48.56 -0.49
C PHE A 151 -15.30 49.15 0.89
N ASN A 152 -15.18 48.32 1.93
CA ASN A 152 -14.85 48.77 3.29
C ASN A 152 -13.35 48.67 3.57
N CYS A 153 -12.72 47.50 3.32
CA CYS A 153 -11.31 47.26 3.65
C CYS A 153 -10.37 47.24 2.43
N LYS A 154 -10.89 47.41 1.20
CA LYS A 154 -10.15 47.45 -0.07
C LYS A 154 -9.29 46.21 -0.39
N LYS A 155 -9.44 45.10 0.35
CA LYS A 155 -8.77 43.84 0.02
C LYS A 155 -9.41 43.16 -1.19
N GLU A 156 -8.59 42.50 -2.01
CA GLU A 156 -9.04 41.63 -3.09
C GLU A 156 -9.71 40.37 -2.53
N LEU A 157 -10.84 39.99 -3.10
CA LEU A 157 -11.67 38.86 -2.72
C LEU A 157 -12.07 38.07 -3.96
N SER A 158 -12.26 36.76 -3.83
CA SER A 158 -12.91 35.98 -4.87
C SER A 158 -14.37 36.44 -5.08
N GLY A 159 -14.81 36.48 -6.33
CA GLY A 159 -16.12 37.02 -6.72
C GLY A 159 -17.31 36.32 -6.05
N ASN A 160 -17.16 35.05 -5.67
CA ASN A 160 -18.21 34.20 -5.08
C ASN A 160 -18.45 34.42 -3.57
N PHE A 161 -17.63 35.22 -2.89
CA PHE A 161 -17.84 35.44 -1.45
C PHE A 161 -19.06 36.35 -1.18
N LYS A 162 -20.02 35.88 -0.38
CA LYS A 162 -21.22 36.65 0.03
C LYS A 162 -20.93 37.74 1.07
N TYR A 163 -19.87 37.56 1.85
CA TYR A 163 -19.39 38.50 2.87
C TYR A 163 -17.86 38.60 2.79
N CYS A 164 -17.28 39.71 3.25
CA CYS A 164 -15.83 39.86 3.28
C CYS A 164 -15.23 39.05 4.45
N PRO A 165 -14.37 38.04 4.22
CA PRO A 165 -13.72 37.28 5.29
C PRO A 165 -12.78 38.12 6.17
N TYR A 166 -12.34 39.29 5.71
CA TYR A 166 -11.43 40.15 6.46
C TYR A 166 -12.13 41.19 7.35
N CYS A 167 -13.34 41.63 6.99
CA CYS A 167 -14.03 42.70 7.73
C CYS A 167 -15.49 42.41 8.04
N GLY A 168 -16.04 41.25 7.64
CA GLY A 168 -17.39 40.80 7.94
C GLY A 168 -18.51 41.48 7.13
N VAL A 169 -18.19 42.55 6.41
CA VAL A 169 -19.19 43.36 5.72
C VAL A 169 -19.81 42.61 4.53
N SER A 170 -21.14 42.66 4.43
CA SER A 170 -21.93 41.98 3.38
C SER A 170 -22.28 42.92 2.22
N GLU A 171 -22.74 42.34 1.11
CA GLU A 171 -23.23 43.14 -0.04
C GLU A 171 -24.48 43.96 0.29
N GLU A 172 -25.31 43.51 1.24
CA GLU A 172 -26.51 44.25 1.67
C GLU A 172 -26.16 45.56 2.37
N GLU A 173 -25.08 45.57 3.15
CA GLU A 173 -24.58 46.76 3.85
C GLU A 173 -24.00 47.79 2.88
N LYS A 174 -23.41 47.34 1.77
CA LYS A 174 -22.98 48.21 0.65
C LYS A 174 -24.16 49.02 0.11
N ASN A 175 -25.29 48.34 -0.13
CA ASN A 175 -26.49 48.94 -0.70
C ASN A 175 -27.14 49.96 0.25
N LYS A 176 -27.11 49.72 1.57
CA LYS A 176 -27.60 50.67 2.58
C LYS A 176 -26.76 51.96 2.61
N LYS A 177 -25.41 51.85 2.59
CA LYS A 177 -24.53 53.03 2.53
C LYS A 177 -24.75 53.84 1.25
N ASN A 178 -24.87 53.19 0.09
CA ASN A 178 -25.13 53.87 -1.17
C ASN A 178 -26.46 54.64 -1.18
N LYS A 179 -27.53 54.04 -0.63
CA LYS A 179 -28.83 54.74 -0.49
C LYS A 179 -28.74 55.95 0.45
N LYS A 180 -28.00 55.83 1.55
CA LYS A 180 -27.79 56.94 2.50
C LYS A 180 -27.03 58.10 1.84
N ASN A 181 -25.95 57.80 1.13
CA ASN A 181 -25.16 58.82 0.43
C ASN A 181 -25.97 59.53 -0.66
N LYS A 182 -26.75 58.77 -1.45
CA LYS A 182 -27.61 59.35 -2.49
C LYS A 182 -28.69 60.26 -1.92
N LYS A 183 -29.23 59.93 -0.74
CA LYS A 183 -30.20 60.79 -0.04
C LYS A 183 -29.56 62.10 0.41
N VAL A 184 -28.38 62.03 1.03
CA VAL A 184 -27.60 63.21 1.46
C VAL A 184 -27.28 64.12 0.26
N GLU A 185 -26.88 63.55 -0.88
CA GLU A 185 -26.57 64.31 -2.08
C GLU A 185 -27.80 65.02 -2.69
N ILE A 186 -28.97 64.40 -2.60
CA ILE A 186 -30.24 65.01 -3.04
C ILE A 186 -30.66 66.12 -2.07
N ASP A 187 -30.53 65.90 -0.75
CA ASP A 187 -30.88 66.88 0.27
C ASP A 187 -30.01 68.13 0.16
N LEU A 188 -28.68 67.97 -0.04
CA LEU A 188 -27.75 69.07 -0.31
C LEU A 188 -28.08 69.83 -1.59
N LYS A 189 -28.48 69.13 -2.65
CA LYS A 189 -28.83 69.77 -3.93
C LYS A 189 -30.13 70.57 -3.80
N ASN A 190 -31.06 70.11 -2.98
CA ASN A 190 -32.31 70.82 -2.70
C ASN A 190 -32.11 72.06 -1.82
N GLU A 191 -31.19 72.01 -0.84
CA GLU A 191 -30.78 73.20 -0.07
C GLU A 191 -30.17 74.27 -0.97
N ILE A 192 -29.23 73.89 -1.86
CA ILE A 192 -28.60 74.84 -2.80
C ILE A 192 -29.62 75.45 -3.77
N ILE A 193 -30.61 74.67 -4.23
CA ILE A 193 -31.67 75.19 -5.13
C ILE A 193 -32.58 76.18 -4.39
N ASN A 194 -32.91 75.92 -3.11
CA ASN A 194 -33.72 76.80 -2.30
C ASN A 194 -33.01 78.14 -2.03
N ASP A 195 -31.70 78.12 -1.79
CA ASP A 195 -30.90 79.33 -1.60
C ASP A 195 -30.85 80.21 -2.87
N ILE A 196 -30.82 79.60 -4.06
CA ILE A 196 -30.84 80.32 -5.35
C ILE A 196 -32.21 80.95 -5.64
N THR A 197 -33.30 80.39 -5.10
CA THR A 197 -34.66 80.91 -5.33
C THR A 197 -35.06 82.08 -4.42
N LEU A 198 -34.31 82.33 -3.34
CA LEU A 198 -34.58 83.43 -2.40
C LEU A 198 -33.93 84.77 -2.80
N ASP A 199 -33.03 84.78 -3.78
CA ASP A 199 -32.31 85.99 -4.25
C ASP A 199 -32.94 86.62 -5.51
N LYS A 200 -34.12 86.14 -5.93
CA LYS A 200 -34.86 86.61 -7.13
C LYS A 200 -36.29 87.10 -6.85
N SER A 201 -36.67 87.25 -5.58
CA SER A 201 -37.96 87.84 -5.16
C SER A 201 -37.78 89.26 -4.62
#